data_AF-A0A954PXB5-F1
#
_entry.id   AF-A0A954PXB5-F1
#
_cell.length_a   1.000
_cell.length_b   1.000
_cell.length_c   1.000
_cell.angle_alpha   90.00
_cell.angle_beta   90.00
_cell.angle_gamma   90.00
#
_symmetry.space_group_name_H-M   'P 1'
#
loop_
_entity.id
_entity.type
_entity.pdbx_description
1 polymer ?
#
loop_
_entity_poly.entity_id
_entity_poly.type
_entity_poly.pdbx_seq_one_letter_code
_entity_poly.pdbx_strand_id
1 'polypeptide(L)'
;DALPIDQFVVVRSRADVSRKIEVLGVSPKELETELTPLEKEGTYRLRISIPKGCTYQRFNLSQHHGYVHVGDPDSKSYASSLPVYGVVGNFQSE
;
A
#
# COMPACT_ATOMS: atom_id res chain seq x y z
N ASP A 1 4.38 -3.65 24.33
CA ASP A 1 4.89 -3.68 22.94
C ASP A 1 3.83 -4.20 21.97
N ALA A 2 3.08 -3.32 21.31
CA ALA A 2 2.18 -3.73 20.23
C ALA A 2 2.99 -4.13 18.98
N LEU A 3 2.54 -5.14 18.24
CA LEU A 3 3.08 -5.50 16.93
C LEU A 3 2.60 -4.50 15.86
N PRO A 4 3.35 -4.30 14.75
CA PRO A 4 2.84 -3.55 13.62
C PRO A 4 1.52 -4.16 13.12
N ILE A 5 0.60 -3.31 12.68
CA ILE A 5 -0.68 -3.75 12.12
C ILE A 5 -0.49 -3.86 10.62
N ASP A 6 -0.62 -5.08 10.12
CA ASP A 6 -0.49 -5.40 8.70
C ASP A 6 -1.88 -5.58 8.07
N GLN A 7 -2.08 -4.97 6.92
CA GLN A 7 -3.22 -5.19 6.04
C GLN A 7 -2.74 -5.77 4.72
N PHE A 8 -3.50 -6.72 4.19
CA PHE A 8 -3.14 -7.43 2.96
C PHE A 8 -4.20 -7.27 1.89
N VAL A 9 -3.76 -6.94 0.68
CA VAL A 9 -4.61 -6.79 -0.50
C VAL A 9 -4.02 -7.60 -1.65
N VAL A 10 -4.86 -8.22 -2.46
CA VAL A 10 -4.42 -8.92 -3.68
C VAL A 10 -4.43 -7.95 -4.85
N VAL A 11 -3.27 -7.76 -5.49
CA VAL A 11 -3.10 -6.97 -6.71
C VAL A 11 -2.97 -7.91 -7.91
N ARG A 12 -3.63 -7.58 -9.02
CA ARG A 12 -3.63 -8.41 -10.23
C ARG A 12 -3.30 -7.59 -11.47
N SER A 13 -2.18 -7.89 -12.12
CA SER A 13 -1.91 -7.50 -13.50
C SER A 13 -2.60 -8.52 -14.41
N ARG A 14 -3.62 -8.11 -15.16
CA ARG A 14 -4.43 -9.02 -15.99
C ARG A 14 -4.12 -8.94 -17.48
N ALA A 15 -3.71 -7.76 -17.97
CA ALA A 15 -3.49 -7.54 -19.39
C ALA A 15 -2.15 -8.12 -19.84
N ASP A 16 -1.11 -7.90 -19.04
CA ASP A 16 0.24 -8.37 -19.31
C ASP A 16 0.89 -8.88 -18.02
N VAL A 17 0.95 -10.20 -17.89
CA VAL A 17 1.48 -10.88 -16.68
C VAL A 17 3.01 -11.01 -16.71
N SER A 18 3.64 -10.69 -17.84
CA SER A 18 5.11 -10.76 -18.00
C SER A 18 5.85 -9.59 -17.36
N ARG A 19 5.12 -8.51 -17.03
CA ARG A 19 5.68 -7.29 -16.47
C ARG A 19 6.10 -7.46 -15.01
N LYS A 20 7.18 -6.76 -14.66
CA LYS A 20 7.59 -6.60 -13.27
C LYS A 20 6.78 -5.49 -12.63
N ILE A 21 5.92 -5.84 -11.68
CA ILE A 21 5.10 -4.87 -10.96
C ILE A 21 5.75 -4.57 -9.62
N GLU A 22 5.86 -3.29 -9.28
CA GLU A 22 6.46 -2.79 -8.04
C GLU A 22 5.54 -1.76 -7.38
N VAL A 23 5.83 -1.44 -6.11
CA VAL A 23 5.30 -0.21 -5.49
C VAL A 23 6.12 0.96 -6.00
N LEU A 24 5.44 1.90 -6.66
CA LEU A 24 6.04 3.09 -7.25
C LEU A 24 5.93 4.30 -6.33
N GLY A 25 5.02 4.27 -5.35
CA GLY A 25 4.89 5.34 -4.36
C GLY A 25 3.78 5.05 -3.34
N VAL A 26 3.91 5.68 -2.17
CA VAL A 26 2.96 5.54 -1.06
C VAL A 26 2.67 6.90 -0.43
N SER A 27 1.42 7.08 -0.01
CA SER A 27 0.99 8.18 0.84
C SER A 27 -0.03 7.66 1.87
N PRO A 28 0.08 8.04 3.15
CA PRO A 28 1.15 8.85 3.72
C PRO A 28 2.50 8.11 3.77
N LYS A 29 3.63 8.84 3.86
CA LYS A 29 4.99 8.27 3.75
C LYS A 29 5.37 7.42 4.96
N GLU A 30 4.62 7.55 6.03
CA GLU A 30 4.72 6.78 7.27
C GLU A 30 4.22 5.35 7.10
N LEU A 31 3.47 5.04 6.04
CA LEU A 31 3.10 3.66 5.72
C LEU A 31 4.28 2.92 5.09
N GLU A 32 4.50 1.70 5.56
CA GLU A 32 5.40 0.76 4.92
C GLU A 32 4.61 -0.13 3.96
N THR A 33 5.16 -0.40 2.79
CA THR A 33 4.50 -1.23 1.79
C THR A 33 5.45 -2.20 1.14
N GLU A 34 4.96 -3.39 0.84
CA GLU A 34 5.71 -4.42 0.15
C GLU A 34 4.79 -5.16 -0.81
N LEU A 35 5.25 -5.38 -2.04
CA LEU A 35 4.52 -6.13 -3.05
C LEU A 35 5.26 -7.43 -3.36
N THR A 36 4.69 -8.55 -2.97
CA THR A 36 5.29 -9.88 -3.15
C THR A 36 4.54 -10.65 -4.24
N PRO A 37 5.21 -11.22 -5.25
CA PRO A 37 4.59 -12.13 -6.20
C PRO A 37 3.98 -13.35 -5.50
N LEU A 38 2.87 -13.86 -6.02
CA LEU A 38 2.24 -15.11 -5.58
C LEU A 38 2.44 -16.21 -6.64
N GLU A 39 2.03 -17.44 -6.32
CA GLU A 39 2.19 -18.62 -7.19
C GLU A 39 1.58 -18.42 -8.58
N LYS A 40 0.50 -17.64 -8.69
CA LYS A 40 -0.13 -17.32 -9.96
C LYS A 40 0.53 -16.10 -10.59
N GLU A 41 1.05 -16.25 -11.80
CA GLU A 41 1.60 -15.15 -12.60
C GLU A 41 0.63 -13.96 -12.69
N GLY A 42 1.20 -12.75 -12.63
CA GLY A 42 0.44 -11.50 -12.58
C GLY A 42 -0.36 -11.28 -11.29
N THR A 43 -0.23 -12.15 -10.28
CA THR A 43 -0.90 -11.99 -8.98
C THR A 43 0.13 -11.68 -7.90
N TYR A 44 -0.17 -10.69 -7.07
CA TYR A 44 0.72 -10.19 -6.03
C TYR A 44 -0.06 -10.00 -4.73
N ARG A 45 0.64 -10.14 -3.60
CA ARG A 45 0.17 -9.72 -2.28
C ARG A 45 0.82 -8.39 -1.95
N LEU A 46 0.00 -7.35 -1.83
CA LEU A 46 0.41 -6.07 -1.27
C LEU A 46 0.21 -6.13 0.24
N ARG A 47 1.30 -5.96 0.98
CA ARG A 47 1.30 -5.69 2.42
C ARG A 47 1.36 -4.18 2.63
N ILE A 48 0.48 -3.67 3.49
CA ILE A 48 0.49 -2.29 4.00
C ILE A 48 0.64 -2.38 5.51
N SER A 49 1.73 -1.85 6.04
CA SER A 49 2.10 -1.92 7.44
C SER A 49 2.08 -0.53 8.06
N ILE A 50 1.45 -0.43 9.23
CA ILE A 50 1.50 0.77 10.06
C ILE A 50 2.64 0.56 11.07
N PRO A 51 3.74 1.34 10.99
CA PRO A 51 4.86 1.17 11.90
C PRO A 51 4.48 1.49 13.35
N LYS A 52 5.22 0.92 14.29
CA LYS A 52 5.05 1.24 15.71
C LYS A 52 5.35 2.73 15.95
N GLY A 53 4.58 3.37 16.82
CA GLY A 53 4.79 4.77 17.16
C GLY A 53 4.43 5.75 16.03
N CYS A 54 3.69 5.29 15.01
CA CYS A 54 3.14 6.17 13.99
C CYS A 54 2.31 7.28 14.66
N THR A 55 2.58 8.52 14.27
CA THR A 55 1.87 9.69 14.80
C THR A 55 0.43 9.70 14.29
N TYR A 56 -0.43 10.44 14.97
CA TYR A 56 -1.83 10.54 14.56
C TYR A 56 -1.93 11.10 13.14
N GLN A 57 -2.53 10.34 12.22
CA GLN A 57 -2.68 10.74 10.83
C GLN A 57 -4.04 10.30 10.30
N ARG A 58 -4.73 11.24 9.65
CA ARG A 58 -5.97 11.00 8.90
C ARG A 58 -5.64 11.06 7.42
N PHE A 59 -5.95 10.00 6.69
CA PHE A 59 -5.76 9.95 5.24
C PHE A 59 -7.04 9.47 4.53
N ASN A 60 -8.19 9.81 5.12
CA ASN A 60 -9.53 9.53 4.63
C ASN A 60 -10.30 10.78 4.16
N LEU A 61 -9.65 11.95 4.13
CA LEU A 61 -10.27 13.24 3.80
C LEU A 61 -9.91 13.70 2.39
N SER A 62 -10.77 14.54 1.80
CA SER A 62 -10.60 15.05 0.42
C SER A 62 -9.27 15.75 0.13
N GLN A 63 -8.62 16.28 1.18
CA GLN A 63 -7.32 16.96 1.07
C GLN A 63 -6.13 16.09 1.49
N HIS A 64 -6.40 14.92 2.06
CA HIS A 64 -5.40 13.96 2.54
C HIS A 64 -5.80 12.55 2.11
N HIS A 65 -5.60 12.24 0.83
CA HIS A 65 -5.89 10.91 0.29
C HIS A 65 -4.69 9.99 0.48
N GLY A 66 -4.92 8.87 1.17
CA GLY A 66 -3.98 7.77 1.17
C GLY A 66 -4.01 7.01 -0.14
N TYR A 67 -2.85 6.56 -0.60
CA TYR A 67 -2.74 5.70 -1.77
C TYR A 67 -1.50 4.80 -1.70
N VAL A 68 -1.58 3.67 -2.40
CA VAL A 68 -0.41 2.91 -2.84
C VAL A 68 -0.43 2.88 -4.37
N HIS A 69 0.59 3.45 -4.99
CA HIS A 69 0.77 3.45 -6.43
C HIS A 69 1.58 2.22 -6.81
N VAL A 70 1.04 1.38 -7.69
CA VAL A 70 1.68 0.15 -8.16
C VAL A 70 1.73 0.14 -9.68
N GLY A 71 2.78 -0.42 -10.26
CA GLY A 71 2.92 -0.47 -11.71
C GLY A 71 4.25 -1.01 -12.17
N ASP A 72 4.43 -0.99 -13.49
CA ASP A 72 5.69 -1.32 -14.14
C ASP A 72 6.64 -0.11 -14.06
N PRO A 73 7.81 -0.22 -13.39
CA PRO A 73 8.74 0.91 -13.25
C PRO A 73 9.28 1.39 -14.61
N ASP A 74 9.30 0.53 -15.63
CA ASP A 74 9.80 0.85 -16.97
C ASP A 74 8.69 1.42 -17.88
N SER A 75 7.43 1.43 -17.41
CA SER A 75 6.27 1.87 -18.20
C SER A 75 5.28 2.67 -17.36
N LYS A 76 5.44 3.99 -17.35
CA LYS A 76 4.57 4.94 -16.60
C LYS A 76 3.07 4.81 -16.91
N SER A 77 2.70 4.38 -18.11
CA SER A 77 1.30 4.18 -18.49
C SER A 77 0.70 2.88 -17.95
N TYR A 78 1.52 1.99 -17.40
CA TYR A 78 1.11 0.70 -16.84
C TYR A 78 1.15 0.75 -15.31
N ALA A 79 0.32 1.61 -14.73
CA ALA A 79 0.25 1.82 -13.29
C ALA A 79 -1.18 2.12 -12.82
N SER A 80 -1.43 1.89 -11.53
CA SER A 80 -2.69 2.17 -10.87
C SER A 80 -2.47 2.63 -9.44
N SER A 81 -3.33 3.53 -8.96
CA SER A 81 -3.33 3.97 -7.56
C SER A 81 -4.46 3.29 -6.81
N LEU A 82 -4.08 2.47 -5.84
CA LEU A 82 -5.00 1.81 -4.92
C LEU A 82 -5.30 2.79 -3.77
N PRO A 83 -6.56 3.24 -3.61
CA PRO A 83 -6.87 4.19 -2.56
C PRO A 83 -6.80 3.50 -1.19
N VAL A 84 -6.20 4.19 -0.22
CA VAL A 84 -6.13 3.75 1.18
C VAL A 84 -6.87 4.79 2.01
N TYR A 85 -7.90 4.35 2.73
CA TYR A 85 -8.70 5.22 3.59
C TYR A 85 -8.55 4.75 5.03
N GLY A 86 -8.11 5.64 5.91
CA GLY A 86 -7.92 5.28 7.30
C GLY A 86 -7.55 6.45 8.20
N VAL A 87 -7.51 6.13 9.48
CA VAL A 87 -6.97 6.96 10.54
C VAL A 87 -6.05 6.07 11.35
N VAL A 88 -4.81 6.51 11.53
CA VAL A 88 -3.83 5.88 12.41
C VAL A 88 -3.57 6.81 13.59
N GLY A 89 -3.35 6.25 14.77
CA GLY A 89 -3.10 7.03 15.97
C GLY A 89 -2.70 6.14 17.13
N ASN A 90 -1.84 6.66 17.99
CA ASN A 90 -1.59 6.06 19.28
C ASN A 90 -2.77 6.42 20.20
N PHE A 91 -3.81 5.58 20.19
CA PHE A 91 -4.87 5.66 21.18
C PHE A 91 -4.34 5.02 22.46
N GLN A 92 -3.58 5.79 23.25
CA GLN A 92 -3.48 5.47 24.67
C GLN A 92 -4.90 5.65 25.22
N SER A 93 -5.59 4.54 25.48
CA SER A 93 -6.79 4.55 26.30
C SER A 93 -6.39 5.19 27.64
N GLU A 94 -7.00 6.32 27.95
CA GLU A 94 -6.97 6.90 29.30
C GLU A 94 -7.42 5.88 30.35
#